data_AF-A0A4S4G3D9-F1
#
_entry.id   AF-A0A4S4G3D9-F1
#
_cell.length_a   1.000
_cell.length_b   1.000
_cell.length_c   1.000
_cell.angle_alpha   90.00
_cell.angle_beta   90.00
_cell.angle_gamma   90.00
#
_symmetry.space_group_name_H-M   'P 1'
#
loop_
_entity.id
_entity.type
_entity.pdbx_description
1 polymer ?
#
loop_
_entity_poly.entity_id
_entity_poly.type
_entity_poly.pdbx_seq_one_letter_code
_entity_poly.pdbx_strand_id
1 'polypeptide(L)'
;MQQALANDWEQRKLGELYKPVYEKNDLSFETDKIISVAAMRFNPEAVVSDREYLRTYNVMRVGDIAFEGHSNKEFSHGRFVENVIGDGIVSHIFIVFRPNTSYDLWYWKYAINNERLMRSALVRSTKASTMMHDLVANDFLSESIPVPSLSEQHKIGALFARLDSLITLHQREDLPPRCALATILSVKNATIITLERWISPWSSLEAPTSPNSYPKSAAARSRLSLAFAVAARHTC
;
A
#
# COMPACT_ATOMS: atom_id res chain seq x y z
N MET A 1 14.02 -10.22 31.39
CA MET A 1 12.91 -9.33 31.00
C MET A 1 12.62 -9.54 29.52
N GLN A 2 11.64 -10.38 29.19
CA GLN A 2 11.11 -10.49 27.84
C GLN A 2 10.24 -9.25 27.60
N GLN A 3 10.65 -8.39 26.65
CA GLN A 3 9.79 -7.30 26.19
C GLN A 3 8.68 -7.92 25.35
N ALA A 4 7.46 -7.90 25.89
CA ALA A 4 6.25 -8.20 25.16
C ALA A 4 5.99 -7.08 24.15
N LEU A 5 6.26 -7.34 22.87
CA LEU A 5 5.71 -6.56 21.75
C LEU A 5 4.43 -7.26 21.30
N ALA A 6 3.41 -7.21 22.14
CA ALA A 6 2.08 -7.73 21.82
C ALA A 6 1.26 -6.61 21.18
N ASN A 7 1.28 -6.54 19.85
CA ASN A 7 0.22 -6.03 18.96
C ASN A 7 -0.68 -4.89 19.50
N ASP A 8 -0.26 -3.63 19.34
CA ASP A 8 -1.04 -2.46 19.77
C ASP A 8 -2.02 -1.89 18.72
N TRP A 9 -2.05 -2.40 17.49
CA TRP A 9 -2.95 -1.88 16.44
C TRP A 9 -4.30 -2.59 16.44
N GLU A 10 -5.36 -1.79 16.48
CA GLU A 10 -6.74 -2.27 16.46
C GLU A 10 -7.07 -2.90 15.09
N GLN A 11 -7.75 -4.05 15.11
CA GLN A 11 -8.31 -4.62 13.89
C GLN A 11 -9.56 -3.84 13.50
N ARG A 12 -9.52 -3.18 12.34
CA ARG A 12 -10.63 -2.37 11.84
C ARG A 12 -11.16 -2.94 10.53
N LYS A 13 -12.48 -2.93 10.39
CA LYS A 13 -13.12 -3.32 9.12
C LYS A 13 -12.86 -2.26 8.07
N LEU A 14 -12.56 -2.69 6.85
CA LEU A 14 -12.35 -1.78 5.72
C LEU A 14 -13.61 -0.95 5.41
N GLY A 15 -14.81 -1.48 5.67
CA GLY A 15 -16.08 -0.75 5.58
C GLY A 15 -16.28 0.35 6.64
N GLU A 16 -15.50 0.36 7.73
CA GLU A 16 -15.46 1.49 8.67
C GLU A 16 -14.49 2.58 8.21
N LEU A 17 -13.49 2.21 7.40
CA LEU A 17 -12.43 3.09 6.91
C LEU A 17 -12.81 3.74 5.59
N TYR A 18 -13.54 3.01 4.73
CA TYR A 18 -13.82 3.38 3.35
C TYR A 18 -15.29 3.17 2.99
N LYS A 19 -15.78 3.95 2.02
CA LYS A 19 -17.08 3.78 1.38
C LYS A 19 -16.94 3.81 -0.15
N PRO A 20 -17.79 3.09 -0.91
CA PRO A 20 -17.74 3.12 -2.37
C PRO A 20 -18.06 4.51 -2.91
N VAL A 21 -17.41 4.89 -4.01
CA VAL A 21 -17.67 6.12 -4.75
C VAL A 21 -18.59 5.83 -5.93
N TYR A 22 -19.72 6.53 -5.96
CA TYR A 22 -20.66 6.55 -7.08
C TYR A 22 -20.71 7.91 -7.78
N GLU A 23 -19.82 8.83 -7.37
CA GLU A 23 -19.69 10.16 -7.95
C GLU A 23 -19.20 10.05 -9.39
N LYS A 24 -20.05 10.43 -10.34
CA LYS A 24 -19.73 10.46 -11.76
C LYS A 24 -19.33 11.85 -12.20
N ASN A 25 -18.48 11.92 -13.21
CA ASN A 25 -18.09 13.20 -13.79
C ASN A 25 -19.34 13.90 -14.39
N ASP A 26 -19.57 15.13 -13.98
CA ASP A 26 -20.60 16.00 -14.54
C ASP A 26 -20.12 16.81 -15.76
N LEU A 27 -18.89 16.52 -16.21
CA LEU A 27 -18.08 17.26 -17.18
C LEU A 27 -17.38 18.51 -16.62
N SER A 28 -17.22 18.60 -15.29
CA SER A 28 -16.29 19.57 -14.66
C SER A 28 -14.82 19.18 -14.84
N PHE A 29 -14.54 17.90 -15.05
CA PHE A 29 -13.21 17.40 -15.39
C PHE A 29 -13.13 17.01 -16.87
N GLU A 30 -12.09 17.51 -17.55
CA GLU A 30 -11.79 17.21 -18.95
C GLU A 30 -10.67 16.15 -19.08
N THR A 31 -10.23 15.86 -20.30
CA THR A 31 -9.26 14.78 -20.58
C THR A 31 -7.91 14.96 -19.91
N ASP A 32 -7.48 16.20 -19.63
CA ASP A 32 -6.25 16.51 -18.89
C ASP A 32 -6.29 16.05 -17.42
N LYS A 33 -7.49 15.75 -16.92
CA LYS A 33 -7.74 15.27 -15.56
C LYS A 33 -7.98 13.78 -15.48
N ILE A 34 -7.74 13.03 -16.56
CA ILE A 34 -7.75 11.57 -16.54
C ILE A 34 -6.56 11.05 -15.74
N ILE A 35 -6.83 10.22 -14.73
CA ILE A 35 -5.82 9.62 -13.86
C ILE A 35 -5.50 8.21 -14.37
N SER A 36 -4.21 7.95 -14.64
CA SER A 36 -3.70 6.59 -14.80
C SER A 36 -3.49 5.98 -13.42
N VAL A 37 -4.31 5.00 -13.03
CA VAL A 37 -4.26 4.39 -11.68
C VAL A 37 -2.91 3.71 -11.43
N ALA A 38 -2.42 2.89 -12.36
CA ALA A 38 -1.20 2.12 -12.16
C ALA A 38 0.05 3.01 -11.97
N ALA A 39 0.11 4.15 -12.66
CA ALA A 39 1.22 5.11 -12.57
C ALA A 39 0.95 6.26 -11.59
N MET A 40 -0.28 6.38 -11.10
CA MET A 40 -0.81 7.50 -10.31
C MET A 40 -0.32 8.86 -10.83
N ARG A 41 -0.65 9.15 -12.10
CA ARG A 41 -0.34 10.42 -12.77
C ARG A 41 -1.49 10.85 -13.66
N PHE A 42 -1.61 12.16 -13.89
CA PHE A 42 -2.49 12.66 -14.95
C PHE A 42 -1.99 12.18 -16.32
N ASN A 43 -2.93 11.85 -17.20
CA ASN A 43 -2.68 11.42 -18.56
C ASN A 43 -3.22 12.47 -19.55
N PRO A 44 -2.49 13.58 -19.76
CA PRO A 44 -2.95 14.67 -20.63
C PRO A 44 -3.05 14.27 -22.11
N GLU A 45 -2.44 13.15 -22.50
CA GLU A 45 -2.47 12.61 -23.85
C GLU A 45 -3.66 11.65 -24.08
N ALA A 46 -4.52 11.45 -23.08
CA ALA A 46 -5.70 10.61 -23.22
C ALA A 46 -6.64 11.18 -24.29
N VAL A 47 -6.79 10.43 -25.38
CA VAL A 47 -7.73 10.77 -26.45
C VAL A 47 -9.07 10.08 -26.15
N VAL A 48 -10.10 10.90 -25.93
CA VAL A 48 -11.49 10.45 -25.84
C VAL A 48 -12.24 11.00 -27.02
N SER A 49 -12.80 10.13 -27.87
CA SER A 49 -13.46 10.51 -29.12
C SER A 49 -14.78 11.23 -28.92
N ASP A 50 -15.45 10.99 -27.80
CA ASP A 50 -16.73 11.61 -27.43
C ASP A 50 -16.66 12.16 -26.01
N ARG A 51 -16.78 13.49 -25.87
CA ARG A 51 -16.75 14.17 -24.56
C ARG A 51 -17.84 13.65 -23.61
N GLU A 52 -19.00 13.24 -24.13
CA GLU A 52 -20.07 12.70 -23.31
C GLU A 52 -19.68 11.36 -22.65
N TYR A 53 -18.75 10.60 -23.23
CA TYR A 53 -18.22 9.39 -22.62
C TYR A 53 -17.52 9.66 -21.28
N LEU A 54 -16.97 10.85 -21.08
CA LEU A 54 -16.36 11.25 -19.80
C LEU A 54 -17.36 11.22 -18.65
N ARG A 55 -18.67 11.36 -18.90
CA ARG A 55 -19.70 11.23 -17.85
C ARG A 55 -19.75 9.85 -17.22
N THR A 56 -19.25 8.82 -17.91
CA THR A 56 -19.18 7.47 -17.35
C THR A 56 -18.11 7.36 -16.27
N TYR A 57 -17.06 8.18 -16.33
CA TYR A 57 -15.90 8.10 -15.45
C TYR A 57 -16.29 8.43 -14.01
N ASN A 58 -15.60 7.78 -13.07
CA ASN A 58 -15.72 8.07 -11.65
C ASN A 58 -14.87 9.30 -11.31
N VAL A 59 -15.38 10.19 -10.46
CA VAL A 59 -14.57 11.25 -9.85
C VAL A 59 -13.71 10.62 -8.76
N MET A 60 -12.39 10.77 -8.87
CA MET A 60 -11.41 10.28 -7.90
C MET A 60 -10.73 11.48 -7.26
N ARG A 61 -11.09 11.76 -6.01
CA ARG A 61 -10.55 12.87 -5.21
C ARG A 61 -9.25 12.48 -4.52
N VAL A 62 -8.49 13.45 -4.04
CA VAL A 62 -7.31 13.16 -3.19
C VAL A 62 -7.73 12.33 -1.97
N GLY A 63 -7.01 11.24 -1.73
CA GLY A 63 -7.31 10.24 -0.70
C GLY A 63 -8.23 9.11 -1.16
N ASP A 64 -8.93 9.24 -2.28
CA ASP A 64 -9.67 8.12 -2.84
C ASP A 64 -8.69 7.03 -3.31
N ILE A 65 -9.08 5.77 -3.15
CA ILE A 65 -8.32 4.60 -3.59
C ILE A 65 -9.03 3.95 -4.78
N ALA A 66 -8.26 3.50 -5.77
CA ALA A 66 -8.78 2.72 -6.90
C ALA A 66 -8.14 1.33 -6.92
N PHE A 67 -8.94 0.31 -7.24
CA PHE A 67 -8.46 -1.06 -7.38
C PHE A 67 -7.88 -1.30 -8.78
N GLU A 68 -6.58 -1.59 -8.84
CA GLU A 68 -5.86 -1.97 -10.04
C GLU A 68 -5.73 -3.49 -10.05
N GLY A 69 -6.49 -4.14 -10.94
CA GLY A 69 -6.64 -5.59 -10.94
C GLY A 69 -5.50 -6.37 -11.62
N HIS A 70 -4.57 -5.70 -12.31
CA HIS A 70 -3.53 -6.40 -13.06
C HIS A 70 -2.56 -7.13 -12.12
N SER A 71 -2.48 -8.45 -12.28
CA SER A 71 -1.61 -9.27 -11.45
C SER A 71 -0.16 -9.24 -11.94
N ASN A 72 0.78 -9.25 -11.01
CA ASN A 72 2.22 -9.37 -11.29
C ASN A 72 2.95 -10.07 -10.12
N LYS A 73 4.28 -10.18 -10.19
CA LYS A 73 5.09 -10.88 -9.18
C LYS A 73 5.02 -10.23 -7.79
N GLU A 74 4.78 -8.93 -7.73
CA GLU A 74 4.65 -8.17 -6.48
C GLU A 74 3.20 -8.15 -5.97
N PHE A 75 2.23 -8.00 -6.88
CA PHE A 75 0.81 -7.88 -6.59
C PHE A 75 0.04 -9.02 -7.22
N SER A 76 -0.08 -10.13 -6.49
CA SER A 76 -0.61 -11.37 -7.04
C SER A 76 -2.12 -11.36 -7.30
N HIS A 77 -2.86 -10.50 -6.59
CA HIS A 77 -4.33 -10.39 -6.63
C HIS A 77 -4.79 -8.97 -6.96
N GLY A 78 -3.96 -8.22 -7.69
CA GLY A 78 -4.11 -6.78 -7.89
C GLY A 78 -3.67 -5.97 -6.66
N ARG A 79 -3.92 -4.66 -6.68
CA ARG A 79 -3.53 -3.73 -5.62
C ARG A 79 -4.47 -2.52 -5.56
N PHE A 80 -4.49 -1.85 -4.42
CA PHE A 80 -5.08 -0.52 -4.35
C PHE A 80 -4.01 0.55 -4.54
N VAL A 81 -4.38 1.62 -5.24
CA VAL A 81 -3.52 2.80 -5.40
C VAL A 81 -4.29 4.02 -4.90
N GLU A 82 -3.66 4.78 -4.00
CA GLU A 82 -4.26 5.99 -3.43
C GLU A 82 -3.94 7.22 -4.29
N ASN A 83 -4.95 8.06 -4.51
CA ASN A 83 -4.79 9.32 -5.20
C ASN A 83 -4.10 10.35 -4.29
N VAL A 84 -2.88 10.71 -4.68
CA VAL A 84 -2.06 11.74 -4.00
C VAL A 84 -1.71 12.92 -4.90
N ILE A 85 -2.27 12.99 -6.13
CA ILE A 85 -1.84 13.93 -7.17
C ILE A 85 -2.80 15.09 -7.42
N GLY A 86 -4.06 14.96 -7.00
CA GLY A 86 -5.11 15.98 -7.18
C GLY A 86 -6.43 15.36 -7.62
N ASP A 87 -7.52 16.11 -7.50
CA ASP A 87 -8.83 15.67 -7.95
C ASP A 87 -8.85 15.50 -9.48
N GLY A 88 -9.46 14.42 -9.94
CA GLY A 88 -9.59 14.10 -11.35
C GLY A 88 -10.60 12.98 -11.60
N ILE A 89 -10.49 12.35 -12.76
CA ILE A 89 -11.40 11.30 -13.20
C ILE A 89 -10.66 10.02 -13.57
N VAL A 90 -11.29 8.89 -13.28
CA VAL A 90 -10.78 7.56 -13.60
C VAL A 90 -11.85 6.77 -14.34
N SER A 91 -11.45 5.93 -15.30
CA SER A 91 -12.38 5.13 -16.10
C SER A 91 -13.35 4.36 -15.21
N HIS A 92 -14.60 4.24 -15.67
CA HIS A 92 -15.68 3.58 -14.95
C HIS A 92 -15.41 2.10 -14.61
N ILE A 93 -14.42 1.49 -15.25
CA ILE A 93 -13.98 0.11 -14.97
C ILE A 93 -13.33 -0.02 -13.59
N PHE A 94 -12.79 1.07 -13.04
CA PHE A 94 -12.16 1.05 -11.73
C PHE A 94 -13.20 1.14 -10.63
N ILE A 95 -13.10 0.26 -9.64
CA ILE A 95 -13.82 0.40 -8.38
C ILE A 95 -13.05 1.38 -7.51
N VAL A 96 -13.74 2.43 -7.05
CA VAL A 96 -13.17 3.52 -6.27
C VAL A 96 -13.81 3.55 -4.89
N PHE A 97 -12.99 3.74 -3.85
CA PHE A 97 -13.45 3.95 -2.49
C PHE A 97 -12.89 5.26 -1.92
N ARG A 98 -13.67 5.89 -1.05
CA ARG A 98 -13.34 7.14 -0.37
C ARG A 98 -13.16 6.91 1.13
N PRO A 99 -12.10 7.47 1.77
CA PRO A 99 -11.98 7.47 3.21
C PRO A 99 -13.24 8.02 3.88
N ASN A 100 -13.70 7.35 4.93
CA ASN A 100 -14.90 7.69 5.68
C ASN A 100 -14.62 7.96 7.17
N THR A 101 -13.35 8.10 7.53
CA THR A 101 -12.88 8.38 8.89
C THR A 101 -11.66 9.30 8.84
N SER A 102 -11.19 9.77 9.99
CA SER A 102 -9.92 10.50 10.07
C SER A 102 -8.77 9.60 9.65
N TYR A 103 -7.91 10.08 8.74
CA TYR A 103 -6.85 9.30 8.13
C TYR A 103 -5.66 10.21 7.79
N ASP A 104 -4.45 9.65 7.76
CA ASP A 104 -3.28 10.34 7.20
C ASP A 104 -3.01 9.84 5.76
N LEU A 105 -3.05 10.77 4.80
CA LEU A 105 -2.86 10.48 3.37
C LEU A 105 -1.51 9.81 3.08
N TRP A 106 -0.44 10.26 3.74
CA TRP A 106 0.89 9.72 3.45
C TRP A 106 1.07 8.32 4.03
N TYR A 107 0.51 8.02 5.20
CA TYR A 107 0.48 6.67 5.73
C TYR A 107 -0.27 5.72 4.79
N TRP A 108 -1.49 6.09 4.41
CA TRP A 108 -2.33 5.24 3.58
C TRP A 108 -1.75 5.02 2.18
N LYS A 109 -0.99 5.98 1.65
CA LYS A 109 -0.34 5.88 0.33
C LYS A 109 0.53 4.64 0.26
N TYR A 110 1.23 4.33 1.35
CA TYR A 110 2.07 3.14 1.46
C TYR A 110 1.29 1.95 2.02
N ALA A 111 0.41 2.16 3.00
CA ALA A 111 -0.29 1.06 3.67
C ALA A 111 -1.26 0.32 2.74
N ILE A 112 -2.12 1.03 1.99
CA ILE A 112 -3.11 0.40 1.11
C ILE A 112 -2.47 -0.29 -0.10
N ASN A 113 -1.28 0.15 -0.49
CA ASN A 113 -0.49 -0.45 -1.56
C ASN A 113 0.44 -1.56 -1.05
N ASN A 114 0.48 -1.84 0.27
CA ASN A 114 1.39 -2.82 0.83
C ASN A 114 0.83 -4.24 0.70
N GLU A 115 1.46 -5.09 -0.12
CA GLU A 115 1.04 -6.49 -0.32
C GLU A 115 1.02 -7.27 1.01
N ARG A 116 1.94 -7.03 1.94
CA ARG A 116 1.95 -7.77 3.21
C ARG A 116 0.75 -7.44 4.10
N LEU A 117 0.24 -6.22 4.03
CA LEU A 117 -0.97 -5.80 4.75
C LEU A 117 -2.24 -6.26 4.01
N MET A 118 -2.29 -6.08 2.69
CA MET A 118 -3.53 -6.21 1.93
C MET A 118 -3.76 -7.58 1.30
N ARG A 119 -2.73 -8.41 1.11
CA ARG A 119 -2.85 -9.68 0.38
C ARG A 119 -3.94 -10.58 0.93
N SER A 120 -4.00 -10.77 2.25
CA SER A 120 -4.99 -11.66 2.85
C SER A 120 -6.42 -11.19 2.59
N ALA A 121 -6.67 -9.88 2.64
CA ALA A 121 -7.96 -9.30 2.31
C ALA A 121 -8.27 -9.50 0.82
N LEU A 122 -7.32 -9.17 -0.06
CA LEU A 122 -7.49 -9.27 -1.52
C LEU A 122 -7.69 -10.71 -2.02
N VAL A 123 -7.03 -11.70 -1.42
CA VAL A 123 -7.25 -13.13 -1.73
C VAL A 123 -8.70 -13.53 -1.46
N ARG A 124 -9.32 -12.99 -0.41
CA ARG A 124 -10.70 -13.30 -0.01
C ARG A 124 -11.74 -12.41 -0.69
N SER A 125 -11.34 -11.28 -1.24
CA SER A 125 -12.23 -10.29 -1.84
C SER A 125 -12.06 -10.11 -3.34
N THR A 126 -11.33 -10.99 -4.02
CA THR A 126 -11.16 -10.93 -5.49
C THR A 126 -11.48 -12.25 -6.17
N LYS A 127 -11.84 -12.17 -7.46
CA LYS A 127 -12.02 -13.31 -8.34
C LYS A 127 -11.00 -13.23 -9.46
N ALA A 128 -10.28 -14.33 -9.68
CA ALA A 128 -9.27 -14.40 -10.73
C ALA A 128 -9.93 -14.46 -12.12
N SER A 129 -9.41 -13.65 -13.03
CA SER A 129 -9.51 -13.80 -14.48
C SER A 129 -8.11 -14.10 -15.03
N THR A 130 -7.89 -14.04 -16.36
CA THR A 130 -6.62 -14.49 -16.97
C THR A 130 -5.39 -13.72 -16.46
N MET A 131 -5.41 -12.38 -16.52
CA MET A 131 -4.31 -11.50 -16.08
C MET A 131 -4.81 -10.34 -15.19
N MET A 132 -6.07 -10.45 -14.75
CA MET A 132 -6.75 -9.42 -13.99
C MET A 132 -7.56 -10.07 -12.89
N HIS A 133 -7.68 -9.37 -11.77
CA HIS A 133 -8.61 -9.71 -10.71
C HIS A 133 -9.77 -8.74 -10.74
N ASP A 134 -10.97 -9.26 -10.50
CA ASP A 134 -12.15 -8.44 -10.24
C ASP A 134 -12.37 -8.38 -8.73
N LEU A 135 -12.52 -7.18 -8.18
CA LEU A 135 -12.79 -6.99 -6.76
C LEU A 135 -14.29 -7.20 -6.47
N VAL A 136 -14.58 -8.01 -5.46
CA VAL A 136 -15.91 -8.09 -4.86
C VAL A 136 -15.98 -7.05 -3.74
N ALA A 137 -16.57 -5.89 -4.03
CA ALA A 137 -16.55 -4.73 -3.13
C ALA A 137 -17.11 -5.03 -1.73
N ASN A 138 -18.20 -5.79 -1.63
CA ASN A 138 -18.80 -6.14 -0.34
C ASN A 138 -17.88 -7.04 0.50
N ASP A 139 -17.22 -8.01 -0.14
CA ASP A 139 -16.27 -8.88 0.55
C ASP A 139 -15.09 -8.04 1.03
N PHE A 140 -14.56 -7.14 0.19
CA PHE A 140 -13.47 -6.23 0.56
C PHE A 140 -13.82 -5.34 1.76
N LEU A 141 -15.02 -4.74 1.78
CA LEU A 141 -15.46 -3.90 2.89
C LEU A 141 -15.72 -4.71 4.18
N SER A 142 -15.93 -6.02 4.07
CA SER A 142 -16.11 -6.91 5.23
C SER A 142 -14.77 -7.37 5.86
N GLU A 143 -13.68 -7.28 5.10
CA GLU A 143 -12.34 -7.64 5.55
C GLU A 143 -11.84 -6.69 6.65
N SER A 144 -10.96 -7.19 7.51
CA SER A 144 -10.36 -6.43 8.62
C SER A 144 -8.84 -6.41 8.51
N ILE A 145 -8.24 -5.27 8.85
CA ILE A 145 -6.80 -5.07 8.85
C ILE A 145 -6.35 -4.39 10.16
N PRO A 146 -5.11 -4.60 10.61
CA PRO A 146 -4.55 -3.84 11.71
C PRO A 146 -4.35 -2.37 11.28
N VAL A 147 -4.85 -1.44 12.08
CA VAL A 147 -4.74 0.01 11.82
C VAL A 147 -4.14 0.73 13.04
N PRO A 148 -3.06 1.51 12.86
CA PRO A 148 -2.51 2.34 13.93
C PRO A 148 -3.45 3.46 14.34
N SER A 149 -3.20 4.03 15.52
CA SER A 149 -3.81 5.30 15.90
C SER A 149 -3.47 6.41 14.91
N LEU A 150 -4.35 7.42 14.76
CA LEU A 150 -4.11 8.53 13.84
C LEU A 150 -2.78 9.27 14.13
N SER A 151 -2.39 9.36 15.41
CA SER A 151 -1.11 9.95 15.82
C SER A 151 0.09 9.17 15.27
N GLU A 152 0.02 7.84 15.28
CA GLU A 152 1.05 6.99 14.68
C GLU A 152 1.02 7.03 13.15
N GLN A 153 -0.17 7.10 12.55
CA GLN A 153 -0.31 7.29 11.10
C GLN A 153 0.44 8.55 10.66
N HIS A 154 0.24 9.70 11.33
CA HIS A 154 0.99 10.94 11.03
C HIS A 154 2.51 10.75 11.13
N LYS A 155 3.00 10.06 12.17
CA LYS A 155 4.45 9.83 12.35
C LYS A 155 5.04 8.95 11.25
N ILE A 156 4.35 7.86 10.91
CA ILE A 156 4.77 6.91 9.88
C ILE A 156 4.69 7.56 8.49
N GLY A 157 3.58 8.24 8.19
CA GLY A 157 3.37 8.94 6.93
C GLY A 157 4.43 10.03 6.71
N ALA A 158 4.69 10.86 7.72
CA ALA A 158 5.73 11.88 7.65
C ALA A 158 7.14 11.29 7.42
N LEU A 159 7.45 10.15 8.05
CA LEU A 159 8.71 9.44 7.84
C LEU A 159 8.87 9.01 6.37
N PHE A 160 7.87 8.35 5.80
CA PHE A 160 7.95 7.88 4.41
C PHE A 160 7.93 9.03 3.40
N ALA A 161 7.14 10.07 3.64
CA ALA A 161 7.15 11.28 2.82
C ALA A 161 8.55 11.94 2.82
N ARG A 162 9.22 11.96 3.98
CA ARG A 162 10.59 12.46 4.09
C ARG A 162 11.58 11.56 3.32
N LEU A 163 11.45 10.25 3.39
CA LEU A 163 12.30 9.32 2.64
C LEU A 163 12.14 9.50 1.13
N ASP A 164 10.90 9.61 0.63
CA ASP A 164 10.66 9.85 -0.79
C ASP A 164 11.22 11.21 -1.24
N SER A 165 11.16 12.24 -0.39
CA SER A 165 11.76 13.55 -0.67
C SER A 165 13.30 13.45 -0.79
N LEU A 166 13.94 12.68 0.10
CA LEU A 166 15.39 12.47 0.05
C LEU A 166 15.82 11.66 -1.17
N ILE A 167 15.05 10.62 -1.53
CA ILE A 167 15.29 9.83 -2.76
C ILE A 167 15.15 10.74 -3.99
N THR A 168 14.08 11.53 -4.05
CA THR A 168 13.81 12.46 -5.16
C THR A 168 14.95 13.47 -5.30
N LEU A 169 15.43 14.03 -4.19
CA LEU A 169 16.56 14.96 -4.19
C LEU A 169 17.82 14.28 -4.75
N HIS A 170 18.17 13.11 -4.24
CA HIS A 170 19.36 12.38 -4.68
C HIS A 170 19.31 11.99 -6.16
N GLN A 171 18.13 11.59 -6.67
CA GLN A 171 17.93 11.24 -8.08
C GLN A 171 18.05 12.45 -9.02
N ARG A 172 17.75 13.67 -8.54
CA ARG A 172 17.88 14.90 -9.34
C ARG A 172 19.30 15.43 -9.42
N GLU A 173 20.13 15.13 -8.42
CA GLU A 173 21.49 15.68 -8.32
C GLU A 173 22.56 14.84 -9.05
N ASP A 174 22.20 13.74 -9.73
CA ASP A 174 23.13 12.85 -10.46
C ASP A 174 24.37 12.45 -9.62
N LEU A 175 24.22 12.41 -8.30
CA LEU A 175 25.32 12.11 -7.39
C LEU A 175 25.77 10.66 -7.61
N PRO A 176 27.07 10.39 -7.79
CA PRO A 176 27.56 9.08 -8.21
C PRO A 176 27.08 7.96 -7.26
N PRO A 177 26.64 6.80 -7.80
CA PRO A 177 25.80 5.82 -7.09
C PRO A 177 26.47 5.04 -5.96
N ARG A 178 27.71 5.37 -5.57
CA ARG A 178 28.53 4.45 -4.77
C ARG A 178 28.30 4.47 -3.26
N CYS A 179 27.75 5.55 -2.68
CA CYS A 179 27.62 5.65 -1.21
C CYS A 179 26.21 5.97 -0.69
N ALA A 180 25.38 6.72 -1.43
CA ALA A 180 24.09 7.20 -0.91
C ALA A 180 22.91 6.30 -1.31
N LEU A 181 22.80 5.88 -2.58
CA LEU A 181 21.67 5.08 -3.05
C LEU A 181 21.57 3.70 -2.36
N ALA A 182 22.70 3.01 -2.17
CA ALA A 182 22.76 1.75 -1.45
C ALA A 182 22.35 1.92 0.02
N THR A 183 22.77 3.02 0.66
CA THR A 183 22.41 3.35 2.05
C THR A 183 20.93 3.71 2.17
N ILE A 184 20.39 4.50 1.24
CA ILE A 184 18.98 4.93 1.26
C ILE A 184 18.03 3.79 0.89
N LEU A 185 18.37 2.96 -0.11
CA LEU A 185 17.62 1.73 -0.41
C LEU A 185 17.75 0.72 0.73
N SER A 186 18.92 0.60 1.35
CA SER A 186 19.10 -0.23 2.54
C SER A 186 18.31 0.31 3.72
N VAL A 187 18.15 1.63 3.88
CA VAL A 187 17.30 2.22 4.94
C VAL A 187 15.83 2.05 4.59
N LYS A 188 15.38 2.28 3.35
CA LYS A 188 13.99 2.05 2.92
C LYS A 188 13.59 0.58 3.10
N ASN A 189 14.44 -0.34 2.63
CA ASN A 189 14.25 -1.77 2.85
C ASN A 189 14.43 -2.15 4.32
N ALA A 190 15.34 -1.55 5.08
CA ALA A 190 15.48 -1.84 6.51
C ALA A 190 14.30 -1.29 7.32
N THR A 191 13.71 -0.14 7.00
CA THR A 191 12.53 0.43 7.67
C THR A 191 11.28 -0.35 7.28
N ILE A 192 11.18 -0.81 6.02
CA ILE A 192 10.22 -1.83 5.61
C ILE A 192 10.46 -3.10 6.44
N ILE A 193 11.66 -3.65 6.52
CA ILE A 193 12.05 -4.81 7.37
C ILE A 193 11.80 -4.55 8.87
N THR A 194 11.86 -3.32 9.33
CA THR A 194 11.53 -2.96 10.71
C THR A 194 10.02 -3.00 10.92
N LEU A 195 9.21 -2.60 9.92
CA LEU A 195 7.78 -2.92 9.85
C LEU A 195 7.55 -4.44 9.67
N GLU A 196 8.42 -5.17 8.98
CA GLU A 196 8.34 -6.63 8.87
C GLU A 196 8.55 -7.32 10.22
N ARG A 197 9.45 -6.82 11.07
CA ARG A 197 9.60 -7.31 12.45
C ARG A 197 8.39 -7.01 13.35
N TRP A 198 7.58 -6.02 12.98
CA TRP A 198 6.32 -5.70 13.66
C TRP A 198 5.14 -6.55 13.16
N ILE A 199 5.18 -7.05 11.91
CA ILE A 199 4.11 -7.86 11.28
C ILE A 199 4.46 -9.37 11.24
N SER A 200 5.72 -9.75 11.47
CA SER A 200 6.22 -11.13 11.40
C SER A 200 5.58 -12.19 12.33
N PRO A 201 4.87 -11.89 13.44
CA PRO A 201 4.22 -12.97 14.19
C PRO A 201 3.10 -13.68 13.40
N TRP A 202 2.65 -13.13 12.27
CA TRP A 202 1.38 -13.52 11.66
C TRP A 202 1.52 -14.38 10.39
N SER A 203 2.72 -14.56 9.85
CA SER A 203 2.93 -15.38 8.63
C SER A 203 3.11 -16.88 8.90
N SER A 204 3.08 -17.32 10.17
CA SER A 204 3.34 -18.71 10.57
C SER A 204 2.23 -19.36 11.40
N LEU A 205 1.05 -18.73 11.48
CA LEU A 205 -0.14 -19.42 12.00
C LEU A 205 -0.83 -20.13 10.83
N GLU A 206 -0.44 -21.39 10.60
CA GLU A 206 -1.33 -22.33 9.92
C GLU A 206 -2.65 -22.36 10.71
N ALA A 207 -3.78 -22.29 10.00
CA ALA A 207 -5.10 -22.38 10.60
C ALA A 207 -5.17 -23.65 11.47
N PRO A 208 -5.60 -23.56 12.75
CA PRO A 208 -5.62 -24.71 13.62
C PRO A 208 -6.62 -25.74 13.08
N THR A 209 -6.10 -26.86 12.58
CA THR A 209 -6.91 -28.07 12.38
C THR A 209 -6.96 -28.82 13.71
N SER A 210 -8.08 -28.68 14.42
CA SER A 210 -8.47 -29.41 15.65
C SER A 210 -8.01 -28.83 17.02
N PRO A 211 -8.90 -28.82 18.04
CA PRO A 211 -8.63 -28.23 19.35
C PRO A 211 -8.03 -29.26 20.31
N ASN A 212 -6.74 -29.57 20.19
CA ASN A 212 -5.88 -30.01 21.30
C ASN A 212 -4.53 -30.50 20.76
N SER A 213 -3.51 -29.66 20.82
CA SER A 213 -2.12 -30.05 21.13
C SER A 213 -1.20 -28.84 21.04
N TYR A 214 -0.54 -28.49 22.14
CA TYR A 214 0.64 -27.63 22.13
C TYR A 214 1.89 -28.50 21.95
N PRO A 215 2.76 -28.26 20.96
CA PRO A 215 4.10 -28.79 20.99
C PRO A 215 5.05 -27.88 21.78
N LYS A 216 5.83 -28.51 22.64
CA LYS A 216 6.94 -27.96 23.41
C LYS A 216 8.15 -27.72 22.50
N SER A 217 8.77 -26.56 22.69
CA SER A 217 10.19 -26.18 22.43
C SER A 217 10.88 -26.62 21.13
N ALA A 218 11.50 -25.67 20.43
CA ALA A 218 12.84 -25.88 19.85
C ALA A 218 13.57 -24.54 19.64
N ALA A 219 14.65 -24.38 20.39
CA ALA A 219 15.71 -23.42 20.11
C ALA A 219 16.44 -23.79 18.81
N ALA A 220 16.82 -22.80 17.99
CA ALA A 220 18.16 -22.66 17.39
C ALA A 220 18.15 -21.68 16.19
N ARG A 221 19.35 -21.10 15.96
CA ARG A 221 19.84 -20.31 14.81
C ARG A 221 19.72 -18.78 15.02
N SER A 222 20.65 -18.14 15.73
CA SER A 222 22.09 -17.91 15.49
C SER A 222 22.39 -16.77 14.51
N ARG A 223 23.00 -15.71 15.09
CA ARG A 223 24.11 -14.88 14.59
C ARG A 223 24.10 -14.52 13.10
N LEU A 224 23.63 -13.31 12.79
CA LEU A 224 24.06 -12.51 11.64
C LEU A 224 23.54 -11.08 11.81
N SER A 225 24.08 -10.34 12.78
CA SER A 225 23.70 -8.92 12.97
C SER A 225 24.86 -7.99 13.32
N LEU A 226 26.12 -8.45 13.26
CA LEU A 226 27.28 -7.57 13.47
C LEU A 226 28.35 -7.63 12.38
N ALA A 227 28.20 -8.44 11.33
CA ALA A 227 29.22 -8.55 10.28
C ALA A 227 29.09 -7.48 9.16
N PHE A 228 27.93 -6.84 8.98
CA PHE A 228 27.74 -5.85 7.91
C PHE A 228 28.04 -4.40 8.33
N ALA A 229 28.09 -4.10 9.63
CA ALA A 229 28.39 -2.75 10.11
C ALA A 229 29.90 -2.43 10.18
N VAL A 230 30.77 -3.44 10.06
CA VAL A 230 32.24 -3.27 10.12
C VAL A 230 32.88 -3.32 8.73
N ALA A 231 32.25 -3.95 7.74
CA ALA A 231 32.77 -3.99 6.37
C ALA A 231 32.63 -2.67 5.59
N ALA A 232 31.77 -1.75 6.04
CA ALA A 232 31.57 -0.44 5.41
C ALA A 232 32.63 0.63 5.78
N ARG A 233 33.62 0.30 6.64
CA ARG A 233 34.70 1.24 7.02
C ARG A 233 35.97 1.12 6.20
N HIS A 234 36.06 0.17 5.25
CA HIS A 234 37.29 -0.04 4.47
C HIS A 234 37.14 0.06 2.95
N THR A 235 36.02 0.56 2.44
CA THR A 235 35.84 0.86 1.02
C THR A 235 35.01 2.13 0.79
N CYS A 236 35.40 3.19 1.49
CA CYS A 236 35.27 4.58 1.06
C CYS A 236 36.64 5.23 1.15
#